data_AF-A0A1L8DW71-F1
#
_entry.id   AF-A0A1L8DW71-F1
#
_cell.length_a   1.000
_cell.length_b   1.000
_cell.length_c   1.000
_cell.angle_alpha   90.00
_cell.angle_beta   90.00
_cell.angle_gamma   90.00
#
_symmetry.space_group_name_H-M   'P 1'
#
loop_
_entity.id
_entity.type
_entity.pdbx_description
1 polymer ?
#
loop_
_entity_poly.entity_id
_entity_poly.type
_entity_poly.pdbx_seq_one_letter_code
_entity_poly.pdbx_strand_id
1 'polypeptide(L)'
;LRGVLFCKNKKVIRFLKKLRRKCKLYENNEMEDSAVDQSSQDSSVVEMDNSGSVLHKIANLYAEQLMSDICIVVGKNRYPAHRVILCASSEVFQVMLMNSEWSESRESVIELKEDPCCSMVFPQFLKYLYVGQIRISLQTVMPMLALADKYNIKDLVQLCVDYMMKHIAKAATQGYLVSWLQYTISFSPYHQEVTDACQHFMKWNLDIVADSKDFVDLDVNILIVLLQQNDLVLKSEFELFTYLEKWLMYRKQQIDLEASASPEDVAHQVQQLLEATVSHIRFAMMTPHELANLLLRPIVSINKAFFVDLIAIGMSYHSGQEERVAEIRQTDGGQLQFTPRLYTTDVWGLSMSITKFEKFEDFQNVAGLFFSKSNLSEFQEDQTVTWELDFFPRGIRFNRAKLIYVYNINAQGVDIPEAILKTIRLRVTCKDEHLKGEQRFKIGVLITGVQNQITHIRTVHERVHYFSRCNRVLNIDNLLPYEELELCSIKLSPHLTGDDRDTLTIQVIIAPMGPYVCHETPAFDFK
;
A
#
# COMPACT_ATOMS: atom_id res chain seq x y z
N LEU A 1 2.49 22.00 -18.36
CA LEU A 1 2.44 20.57 -18.00
C LEU A 1 0.99 20.03 -17.97
N ARG A 2 0.09 20.55 -18.83
CA ARG A 2 -1.24 19.96 -19.08
C ARG A 2 -1.07 18.71 -19.94
N GLY A 3 -1.29 17.52 -19.39
CA GLY A 3 -1.06 16.28 -20.15
C GLY A 3 -1.44 14.97 -19.48
N VAL A 4 -2.17 14.97 -18.37
CA VAL A 4 -2.68 13.73 -17.74
C VAL A 4 -4.20 13.81 -17.63
N LEU A 5 -4.86 13.87 -18.79
CA LEU A 5 -6.29 13.58 -18.90
C LEU A 5 -6.37 12.18 -19.50
N PHE A 6 -6.35 11.16 -18.62
CA PHE A 6 -6.70 9.79 -18.98
C PHE A 6 -8.11 9.82 -19.59
N CYS A 7 -8.17 9.70 -20.92
CA CYS A 7 -9.40 9.89 -21.64
C CYS A 7 -10.34 8.72 -21.32
N LYS A 8 -11.42 9.01 -20.58
CA LYS A 8 -12.59 8.17 -20.29
C LYS A 8 -13.32 7.74 -21.56
N ASN A 9 -12.66 7.06 -22.50
CA ASN A 9 -13.28 6.67 -23.75
C ASN A 9 -14.08 5.38 -23.57
N LYS A 10 -15.33 5.53 -23.10
CA LYS A 10 -16.31 4.44 -22.87
C LYS A 10 -16.49 3.50 -24.07
N LYS A 11 -16.11 3.93 -25.29
CA LYS A 11 -16.09 3.10 -26.51
C LYS A 11 -14.95 2.08 -26.53
N VAL A 12 -13.76 2.44 -26.05
CA VAL A 12 -12.59 1.53 -25.95
C VAL A 12 -12.83 0.47 -24.88
N ILE A 13 -13.43 0.85 -23.75
CA ILE A 13 -13.81 -0.10 -22.69
C ILE A 13 -14.89 -1.07 -23.17
N ARG A 14 -15.88 -0.62 -23.97
CA ARG A 14 -16.88 -1.51 -24.59
C ARG A 14 -16.25 -2.43 -25.65
N PHE A 15 -15.28 -1.94 -26.41
CA PHE A 15 -14.56 -2.71 -27.42
C PHE A 15 -13.73 -3.83 -26.78
N LEU A 16 -12.95 -3.50 -25.74
CA LEU A 16 -12.20 -4.46 -24.94
C LEU A 16 -13.11 -5.48 -24.24
N LYS A 17 -14.25 -5.05 -23.68
CA LYS A 17 -15.26 -5.97 -23.08
C LYS A 17 -15.91 -6.90 -24.12
N LYS A 18 -16.03 -6.49 -25.39
CA LYS A 18 -16.62 -7.30 -26.47
C LYS A 18 -15.62 -8.32 -27.03
N LEU A 19 -14.34 -7.94 -27.13
CA LEU A 19 -13.24 -8.86 -27.48
C LEU A 19 -13.01 -9.91 -26.39
N ARG A 20 -12.98 -9.50 -25.11
CA ARG A 20 -12.75 -10.42 -23.97
C ARG A 20 -13.87 -11.44 -23.76
N ARG A 21 -15.12 -11.10 -24.11
CA ARG A 21 -16.26 -12.06 -24.11
C ARG A 21 -16.15 -13.12 -25.22
N LYS A 22 -15.48 -12.81 -26.33
CA LYS A 22 -15.23 -13.78 -27.41
C LYS A 22 -14.01 -14.67 -27.10
N CYS A 23 -12.97 -14.18 -26.39
CA CYS A 23 -11.84 -15.02 -25.96
C CYS A 23 -12.25 -16.15 -24.99
N LYS A 24 -13.21 -15.89 -24.09
CA LYS A 24 -13.77 -16.91 -23.18
C LYS A 24 -14.48 -18.08 -23.88
N LEU A 25 -14.86 -17.93 -25.15
CA LEU A 25 -15.47 -19.01 -25.94
C LEU A 25 -14.41 -19.94 -26.56
N TYR A 26 -13.15 -19.51 -26.65
CA TYR A 26 -12.05 -20.32 -27.16
C TYR A 26 -11.29 -21.07 -26.05
N GLU A 27 -11.24 -20.55 -24.82
CA GLU A 27 -10.62 -21.24 -23.65
C GLU A 27 -11.35 -22.55 -23.27
N ASN A 28 -12.64 -22.71 -23.61
CA ASN A 28 -13.40 -23.93 -23.26
C ASN A 28 -13.13 -25.13 -24.18
N ASN A 29 -12.28 -25.00 -25.21
CA ASN A 29 -11.99 -26.08 -26.17
C ASN A 29 -10.57 -26.66 -26.07
N GLU A 30 -9.73 -26.24 -25.13
CA GLU A 30 -8.34 -26.73 -24.97
C GLU A 30 -8.04 -27.33 -23.59
N MET A 31 -9.02 -28.00 -22.97
CA MET A 31 -8.78 -28.82 -21.78
C MET A 31 -9.19 -30.27 -22.04
N GLU A 32 -8.35 -31.01 -22.75
CA GLU A 32 -8.24 -32.47 -22.66
C GLU A 32 -6.94 -32.90 -23.39
N ASP A 33 -5.85 -33.02 -22.62
CA ASP A 33 -4.94 -34.19 -22.65
C ASP A 33 -3.63 -33.89 -21.91
N SER A 34 -3.49 -34.42 -20.70
CA SER A 34 -2.19 -34.74 -20.11
C SER A 34 -2.32 -35.95 -19.19
N ALA A 35 -2.23 -37.14 -19.78
CA ALA A 35 -1.89 -38.38 -19.08
C ALA A 35 -0.55 -38.87 -19.63
N VAL A 36 0.53 -38.63 -18.88
CA VAL A 36 1.88 -39.09 -19.20
C VAL A 36 1.99 -40.55 -18.74
N ASP A 37 2.07 -41.47 -19.70
CA ASP A 37 2.34 -42.88 -19.45
C ASP A 37 3.87 -43.10 -19.40
N GLN A 38 4.35 -43.68 -18.30
CA GLN A 38 5.76 -43.99 -18.08
C GLN A 38 6.13 -45.27 -18.85
N SER A 39 6.94 -45.14 -19.89
CA SER A 39 7.65 -46.29 -20.47
C SER A 39 9.16 -46.04 -20.53
N SER A 40 9.87 -46.90 -19.81
CA SER A 40 11.26 -47.36 -20.00
C SER A 40 12.16 -46.54 -20.95
N GLN A 41 13.00 -45.69 -20.37
CA GLN A 41 14.05 -44.94 -21.08
C GLN A 41 15.19 -45.86 -21.56
N ASP A 42 15.36 -45.91 -22.88
CA ASP A 42 16.59 -46.39 -23.53
C ASP A 42 17.66 -45.27 -23.41
N SER A 43 18.83 -45.59 -22.85
CA SER A 43 19.84 -44.63 -22.37
C SER A 43 20.64 -43.88 -23.46
N SER A 44 20.16 -43.83 -24.71
CA SER A 44 20.86 -43.23 -25.85
C SER A 44 20.11 -42.10 -26.58
N VAL A 45 18.98 -41.63 -26.05
CA VAL A 45 18.27 -40.45 -26.61
C VAL A 45 18.63 -39.22 -25.78
N VAL A 46 19.45 -38.34 -26.34
CA VAL A 46 19.81 -37.05 -25.74
C VAL A 46 19.08 -35.95 -26.49
N GLU A 47 18.20 -35.23 -25.79
CA GLU A 47 17.58 -34.00 -26.30
C GLU A 47 18.62 -32.87 -26.28
N MET A 48 18.92 -32.30 -27.44
CA MET A 48 19.89 -31.20 -27.57
C MET A 48 19.15 -29.86 -27.67
N ASP A 49 19.34 -28.99 -26.67
CA ASP A 49 18.76 -27.65 -26.67
C ASP A 49 19.58 -26.68 -27.54
N ASN A 50 18.95 -26.16 -28.60
CA ASN A 50 19.48 -25.09 -29.45
C ASN A 50 18.51 -23.90 -29.57
N SER A 51 17.59 -23.77 -28.61
CA SER A 51 16.55 -22.72 -28.59
C SER A 51 17.15 -21.30 -28.65
N GLY A 52 18.26 -21.05 -27.96
CA GLY A 52 18.95 -19.77 -27.97
C GLY A 52 19.43 -19.31 -29.35
N SER A 53 19.92 -20.23 -30.19
CA SER A 53 20.31 -19.89 -31.57
C SER A 53 19.09 -19.55 -32.44
N VAL A 54 17.98 -20.26 -32.25
CA VAL A 54 16.71 -19.98 -32.94
C VAL A 54 16.17 -18.60 -32.55
N LEU A 55 16.17 -18.27 -31.26
CA LEU A 55 15.77 -16.95 -30.78
C LEU A 55 16.66 -15.84 -31.34
N HIS A 56 17.97 -16.06 -31.46
CA HIS A 56 18.86 -15.09 -32.10
C HIS A 56 18.52 -14.89 -33.58
N LYS A 57 18.15 -15.94 -34.31
CA LYS A 57 17.71 -15.83 -35.71
C LYS A 57 16.40 -15.02 -35.82
N ILE A 58 15.45 -15.24 -34.91
CA ILE A 58 14.19 -14.47 -34.86
C ILE A 58 14.47 -13.00 -34.49
N ALA A 59 15.39 -12.75 -33.56
CA ALA A 59 15.79 -11.40 -33.19
C ALA A 59 16.43 -10.63 -34.37
N ASN A 60 17.18 -11.33 -35.24
CA ASN A 60 17.74 -10.71 -36.46
C ASN A 60 16.64 -10.25 -37.43
N LEU A 61 15.49 -10.92 -37.50
CA LEU A 61 14.36 -10.48 -38.33
C LEU A 61 13.84 -9.10 -37.92
N TYR A 62 13.86 -8.79 -36.62
CA TYR A 62 13.50 -7.46 -36.12
C TYR A 62 14.52 -6.38 -36.54
N ALA A 63 15.81 -6.71 -36.53
CA ALA A 63 16.88 -5.77 -36.87
C ALA A 63 16.96 -5.50 -38.37
N GLU A 64 16.83 -6.53 -39.20
CA GLU A 64 16.97 -6.45 -40.66
C GLU A 64 15.65 -6.08 -41.36
N GLN A 65 14.50 -6.28 -40.69
CA GLN A 65 13.15 -6.03 -41.22
C GLN A 65 12.81 -6.79 -42.51
N LEU A 66 13.64 -7.76 -42.90
CA LEU A 66 13.41 -8.64 -44.04
C LEU A 66 12.16 -9.48 -43.81
N MET A 67 11.36 -9.67 -44.87
CA MET A 67 10.11 -10.45 -44.83
C MET A 67 8.99 -9.87 -43.95
N SER A 68 9.07 -8.57 -43.58
CA SER A 68 7.97 -7.88 -42.91
C SER A 68 6.73 -7.86 -43.81
N ASP A 69 5.65 -8.50 -43.36
CA ASP A 69 4.37 -8.62 -44.08
C ASP A 69 3.30 -7.64 -43.57
N ILE A 70 3.63 -6.87 -42.54
CA ILE A 70 2.76 -5.84 -41.96
C ILE A 70 3.55 -4.63 -41.45
N CYS A 71 2.93 -3.45 -41.48
CA CYS A 71 3.50 -2.22 -40.92
C CYS A 71 2.54 -1.62 -39.89
N ILE A 72 3.00 -1.51 -38.64
CA ILE A 72 2.25 -0.87 -37.56
C ILE A 72 2.58 0.62 -37.53
N VAL A 73 1.57 1.47 -37.57
CA VAL A 73 1.71 2.92 -37.42
C VAL A 73 1.23 3.32 -36.03
N VAL A 74 2.10 3.96 -35.24
CA VAL A 74 1.74 4.51 -33.92
C VAL A 74 2.10 5.98 -33.90
N GLY A 75 1.08 6.84 -33.85
CA GLY A 75 1.26 8.29 -33.99
C GLY A 75 1.88 8.63 -35.35
N LYS A 76 3.13 9.12 -35.34
CA LYS A 76 3.87 9.48 -36.57
C LYS A 76 4.90 8.42 -37.00
N ASN A 77 5.10 7.40 -36.18
CA ASN A 77 6.15 6.41 -36.39
C ASN A 77 5.58 5.17 -37.08
N ARG A 78 6.38 4.56 -37.96
CA ARG A 78 6.05 3.34 -38.70
C ARG A 78 6.99 2.22 -38.28
N TYR A 79 6.44 1.05 -38.01
CA TYR A 79 7.16 -0.12 -37.53
C TYR A 79 6.85 -1.33 -38.41
N PRO A 80 7.73 -1.69 -39.36
CA PRO A 80 7.65 -2.95 -40.07
C PRO A 80 7.74 -4.12 -39.09
N ALA A 81 6.87 -5.12 -39.25
CA ALA A 81 6.75 -6.26 -38.37
C ALA A 81 6.25 -7.51 -39.12
N HIS A 82 6.19 -8.62 -38.40
CA HIS A 82 5.78 -9.92 -38.90
C HIS A 82 4.48 -10.37 -38.22
N ARG A 83 3.43 -10.64 -38.99
CA ARG A 83 2.13 -11.07 -38.47
C ARG A 83 2.25 -12.31 -37.59
N VAL A 84 3.08 -13.28 -37.99
CA VAL A 84 3.29 -14.52 -37.22
C VAL A 84 3.81 -14.25 -35.81
N ILE A 85 4.77 -13.33 -35.64
CA ILE A 85 5.33 -12.98 -34.32
C ILE A 85 4.30 -12.22 -33.48
N LEU A 86 3.59 -11.26 -34.09
CA LEU A 86 2.57 -10.48 -33.39
C LEU A 86 1.43 -11.38 -32.89
N CYS A 87 0.92 -12.28 -33.73
CA CYS A 87 -0.14 -13.22 -33.39
C CYS A 87 0.30 -14.25 -32.35
N ALA A 88 1.54 -14.74 -32.43
CA ALA A 88 2.06 -15.69 -31.45
C ALA A 88 2.23 -15.07 -30.06
N SER A 89 2.63 -13.80 -29.99
CA SER A 89 2.92 -13.12 -28.72
C SER A 89 1.73 -12.38 -28.10
N SER A 90 0.61 -12.23 -28.82
CA SER A 90 -0.57 -11.48 -28.35
C SER A 90 -1.87 -12.03 -28.92
N GLU A 91 -2.75 -12.46 -28.03
CA GLU A 91 -4.12 -12.88 -28.37
C GLU A 91 -4.91 -11.76 -29.08
N VAL A 92 -4.65 -10.50 -28.72
CA VAL A 92 -5.34 -9.34 -29.33
C VAL A 92 -4.89 -9.17 -30.78
N PHE A 93 -3.60 -9.26 -31.06
CA PHE A 93 -3.11 -9.24 -32.44
C PHE A 93 -3.57 -10.47 -33.22
N GLN A 94 -3.62 -11.65 -32.60
CA GLN A 94 -4.15 -12.85 -33.23
C GLN A 94 -5.59 -12.63 -33.72
N VAL A 95 -6.48 -12.15 -32.84
CA VAL A 95 -7.88 -11.88 -33.21
C VAL A 95 -7.98 -10.79 -34.27
N MET A 96 -7.23 -9.71 -34.13
CA MET A 96 -7.26 -8.57 -35.06
C MET A 96 -6.74 -8.94 -36.46
N LEU A 97 -5.71 -9.77 -36.54
CA LEU A 97 -5.00 -10.08 -37.79
C LEU A 97 -5.48 -11.36 -38.47
N MET A 98 -6.01 -12.36 -37.73
CA MET A 98 -6.41 -13.65 -38.30
C MET A 98 -7.91 -13.75 -38.58
N ASN A 99 -8.76 -13.01 -37.85
CA ASN A 99 -10.19 -13.10 -38.06
C ASN A 99 -10.62 -12.23 -39.25
N SER A 100 -11.17 -12.87 -40.29
CA SER A 100 -11.64 -12.25 -41.53
C SER A 100 -12.80 -11.26 -41.35
N GLU A 101 -13.44 -11.22 -40.17
CA GLU A 101 -14.43 -10.22 -39.79
C GLU A 101 -13.84 -8.82 -39.61
N TRP A 102 -12.52 -8.69 -39.42
CA TRP A 102 -11.82 -7.42 -39.22
C TRP A 102 -11.17 -6.95 -40.52
N SER A 103 -11.33 -5.67 -40.85
CA SER A 103 -10.67 -5.01 -41.99
C SER A 103 -9.15 -5.18 -41.95
N GLU A 104 -8.61 -5.08 -40.74
CA GLU A 104 -7.21 -5.18 -40.37
C GLU A 104 -6.57 -6.50 -40.81
N SER A 105 -7.35 -7.58 -40.94
CA SER A 105 -6.85 -8.89 -41.39
C SER A 105 -6.38 -8.90 -42.85
N ARG A 106 -6.81 -7.92 -43.66
CA ARG A 106 -6.46 -7.82 -45.10
C ARG A 106 -5.55 -6.63 -45.39
N GLU A 107 -5.27 -5.79 -44.39
CA GLU A 107 -4.45 -4.60 -44.55
C GLU A 107 -2.98 -4.91 -44.27
N SER A 108 -2.10 -4.34 -45.11
CA SER A 108 -0.64 -4.41 -44.90
C SER A 108 -0.11 -3.29 -44.00
N VAL A 109 -0.95 -2.31 -43.64
CA VAL A 109 -0.62 -1.18 -42.78
C VAL A 109 -1.75 -0.98 -41.78
N ILE A 110 -1.44 -1.00 -40.48
CA ILE A 110 -2.43 -0.84 -39.41
C ILE A 110 -2.05 0.35 -38.54
N GLU A 111 -3.01 1.25 -38.31
CA GLU A 111 -2.82 2.39 -37.40
C GLU A 111 -3.35 2.07 -36.00
N LEU A 112 -2.45 2.05 -35.01
CA LEU A 112 -2.78 1.87 -33.60
C LEU A 112 -2.81 3.23 -32.90
N LYS A 113 -3.95 3.51 -32.26
CA LYS A 113 -4.15 4.73 -31.48
C LYS A 113 -3.70 4.49 -30.04
N GLU A 114 -2.49 4.96 -29.76
CA GLU A 114 -1.87 4.92 -28.44
C GLU A 114 -1.71 6.31 -27.84
N ASP A 115 -1.74 6.40 -26.52
CA ASP A 115 -1.39 7.62 -25.82
C ASP A 115 0.08 8.01 -26.09
N PRO A 116 0.44 9.30 -25.98
CA PRO A 116 1.81 9.75 -26.28
C PRO A 116 2.88 9.01 -25.48
N CYS A 117 2.63 8.77 -24.18
CA CYS A 117 3.56 8.03 -23.31
C CYS A 117 3.75 6.57 -23.76
N CYS A 118 2.66 5.91 -24.18
CA CYS A 118 2.70 4.54 -24.72
C CYS A 118 3.42 4.51 -26.08
N SER A 119 3.19 5.51 -26.93
CA SER A 119 3.84 5.65 -28.23
C SER A 119 5.37 5.74 -28.12
N MET A 120 5.87 6.40 -27.07
CA MET A 120 7.32 6.52 -26.81
C MET A 120 7.97 5.18 -26.45
N VAL A 121 7.26 4.32 -25.72
CA VAL A 121 7.77 3.01 -25.27
C VAL A 121 7.44 1.87 -26.25
N PHE A 122 6.59 2.13 -27.24
CA PHE A 122 6.16 1.16 -28.25
C PHE A 122 7.29 0.45 -29.01
N PRO A 123 8.40 1.11 -29.43
CA PRO A 123 9.49 0.40 -30.11
C PRO A 123 10.10 -0.69 -29.24
N GLN A 124 10.22 -0.42 -27.94
CA GLN A 124 10.77 -1.35 -26.99
C GLN A 124 9.79 -2.46 -26.62
N PHE A 125 8.49 -2.15 -26.56
CA PHE A 125 7.41 -3.15 -26.47
C PHE A 125 7.44 -4.10 -27.68
N LEU A 126 7.53 -3.56 -28.90
CA LEU A 126 7.61 -4.38 -30.11
C LEU A 126 8.87 -5.24 -30.12
N LYS A 127 10.03 -4.69 -29.74
CA LYS A 127 11.28 -5.45 -29.61
C LYS A 127 11.15 -6.62 -28.62
N TYR A 128 10.43 -6.43 -27.51
CA TYR A 128 10.19 -7.49 -26.54
C TYR A 128 9.48 -8.70 -27.18
N LEU A 129 8.56 -8.48 -28.12
CA LEU A 129 7.85 -9.58 -28.81
C LEU A 129 8.78 -10.48 -29.64
N TYR A 130 9.95 -9.99 -30.04
CA TYR A 130 10.94 -10.75 -30.82
C TYR A 130 12.04 -11.36 -29.97
N VAL A 131 12.44 -10.70 -28.88
CA VAL A 131 13.66 -11.04 -28.12
C VAL A 131 13.35 -11.56 -26.71
N GLY A 132 12.15 -11.30 -26.18
CA GLY A 132 11.79 -11.62 -24.79
C GLY A 132 12.55 -10.80 -23.75
N GLN A 133 13.27 -9.75 -24.15
CA GLN A 133 14.08 -8.92 -23.27
C GLN A 133 13.61 -7.47 -23.30
N ILE A 134 13.51 -6.85 -22.12
CA ILE A 134 13.02 -5.47 -21.95
C ILE A 134 13.78 -4.75 -20.83
N ARG A 135 14.03 -3.44 -21.02
CA ARG A 135 14.63 -2.55 -20.01
C ARG A 135 13.58 -1.66 -19.37
N ILE A 136 13.14 -2.00 -18.16
CA ILE A 136 12.09 -1.23 -17.48
C ILE A 136 12.73 -0.19 -16.56
N SER A 137 12.09 0.99 -16.47
CA SER A 137 12.46 2.09 -15.58
C SER A 137 11.19 2.64 -14.91
N LEU A 138 11.33 3.47 -13.87
CA LEU A 138 10.19 4.06 -13.15
C LEU A 138 9.25 4.87 -14.06
N GLN A 139 9.82 5.53 -15.08
CA GLN A 139 9.06 6.32 -16.05
C GLN A 139 8.37 5.44 -17.11
N THR A 140 9.02 4.34 -17.51
CA THR A 140 8.54 3.52 -18.61
C THR A 140 7.66 2.35 -18.17
N VAL A 141 7.68 1.98 -16.88
CA VAL A 141 6.94 0.80 -16.39
C VAL A 141 5.43 0.95 -16.54
N MET A 142 4.86 2.10 -16.21
CA MET A 142 3.42 2.33 -16.35
C MET A 142 2.95 2.27 -17.82
N PRO A 143 3.53 3.02 -18.77
CA PRO A 143 3.10 2.92 -20.17
C PRO A 143 3.40 1.54 -20.78
N MET A 144 4.44 0.83 -20.30
CA MET A 144 4.69 -0.56 -20.71
C MET A 144 3.62 -1.52 -20.19
N LEU A 145 3.22 -1.39 -18.91
CA LEU A 145 2.11 -2.16 -18.34
C LEU A 145 0.81 -1.89 -19.11
N ALA A 146 0.55 -0.64 -19.48
CA ALA A 146 -0.62 -0.28 -20.28
C ALA A 146 -0.65 -0.94 -21.66
N LEU A 147 0.49 -1.01 -22.36
CA LEU A 147 0.60 -1.75 -23.62
C LEU A 147 0.42 -3.26 -23.37
N ALA A 148 1.06 -3.82 -22.35
CA ALA A 148 0.96 -5.23 -22.01
C ALA A 148 -0.49 -5.66 -21.72
N ASP A 149 -1.22 -4.86 -20.93
CA ASP A 149 -2.65 -5.07 -20.66
C ASP A 149 -3.50 -4.95 -21.91
N LYS A 150 -3.26 -3.91 -22.72
CA LYS A 150 -4.04 -3.62 -23.93
C LYS A 150 -3.91 -4.72 -24.98
N TYR A 151 -2.72 -5.29 -25.12
CA TYR A 151 -2.43 -6.38 -26.07
C TYR A 151 -2.44 -7.78 -25.41
N ASN A 152 -2.87 -7.89 -24.15
CA ASN A 152 -2.97 -9.13 -23.39
C ASN A 152 -1.69 -9.99 -23.37
N ILE A 153 -0.56 -9.38 -23.03
CA ILE A 153 0.75 -10.06 -22.94
C ILE A 153 1.04 -10.35 -21.48
N LYS A 154 0.58 -11.52 -21.02
CA LYS A 154 0.60 -11.93 -19.60
C LYS A 154 2.01 -11.91 -18.99
N ASP A 155 3.01 -12.40 -19.72
CA ASP A 155 4.39 -12.43 -19.22
C ASP A 155 4.95 -11.02 -18.96
N LEU A 156 4.64 -10.09 -19.87
CA LEU A 156 5.10 -8.71 -19.72
C LEU A 156 4.36 -7.97 -18.60
N VAL A 157 3.07 -8.28 -18.41
CA VAL A 157 2.31 -7.79 -17.26
C VAL A 157 2.99 -8.21 -15.96
N GLN A 158 3.33 -9.49 -15.81
CA GLN A 158 3.98 -9.99 -14.58
C GLN A 158 5.34 -9.31 -14.35
N LEU A 159 6.17 -9.17 -15.39
CA LEU A 159 7.47 -8.48 -15.29
C LEU A 159 7.32 -7.02 -14.83
N CYS A 160 6.30 -6.31 -15.32
CA CYS A 160 6.01 -4.94 -14.92
C CYS A 160 5.50 -4.88 -13.47
N VAL A 161 4.61 -5.78 -13.07
CA VAL A 161 4.07 -5.90 -11.70
C VAL A 161 5.20 -6.19 -10.71
N ASP A 162 6.05 -7.19 -10.99
CA ASP A 162 7.20 -7.54 -10.16
C ASP A 162 8.17 -6.36 -10.02
N TYR A 163 8.40 -5.62 -11.10
CA TYR A 163 9.22 -4.41 -11.07
C TYR A 163 8.58 -3.34 -10.17
N MET A 164 7.29 -3.06 -10.33
CA MET A 164 6.58 -2.08 -9.51
C MET A 164 6.66 -2.45 -8.02
N MET A 165 6.38 -3.70 -7.66
CA MET A 165 6.45 -4.22 -6.29
C MET A 165 7.84 -4.06 -5.67
N LYS A 166 8.90 -4.28 -6.43
CA LYS A 166 10.30 -4.12 -5.97
C LYS A 166 10.76 -2.67 -5.85
N HIS A 167 10.00 -1.72 -6.42
CA HIS A 167 10.42 -0.32 -6.57
C HIS A 167 9.43 0.72 -6.01
N ILE A 168 8.47 0.32 -5.17
CA ILE A 168 7.45 1.20 -4.58
C ILE A 168 8.08 2.36 -3.79
N ALA A 169 9.04 2.08 -2.89
CA ALA A 169 9.68 3.13 -2.10
C ALA A 169 10.41 4.17 -2.97
N LYS A 170 11.07 3.70 -4.04
CA LYS A 170 11.74 4.59 -5.00
C LYS A 170 10.74 5.38 -5.84
N ALA A 171 9.61 4.78 -6.20
CA ALA A 171 8.51 5.47 -6.89
C ALA A 171 7.89 6.57 -6.01
N ALA A 172 7.77 6.35 -4.70
CA ALA A 172 7.26 7.37 -3.77
C ALA A 172 8.17 8.59 -3.71
N THR A 173 9.46 8.38 -3.45
CA THR A 173 10.45 9.46 -3.34
C THR A 173 10.67 10.23 -4.65
N GLN A 174 10.54 9.57 -5.80
CA GLN A 174 10.74 10.20 -7.10
C GLN A 174 9.46 10.81 -7.72
N GLY A 175 8.31 10.66 -7.08
CA GLY A 175 7.04 11.14 -7.62
C GLY A 175 6.57 10.29 -8.80
N TYR A 176 6.28 9.02 -8.54
CA TYR A 176 5.56 8.13 -9.46
C TYR A 176 4.47 7.29 -8.76
N LEU A 177 4.48 7.22 -7.42
CA LEU A 177 3.57 6.38 -6.65
C LEU A 177 2.10 6.74 -6.86
N VAL A 178 1.75 8.03 -6.80
CA VAL A 178 0.35 8.49 -6.98
C VAL A 178 -0.14 8.14 -8.38
N SER A 179 0.71 8.35 -9.38
CA SER A 179 0.45 8.00 -10.76
C SER A 179 0.21 6.48 -10.92
N TRP A 180 1.04 5.65 -10.28
CA TRP A 180 0.86 4.18 -10.28
C TRP A 180 -0.44 3.76 -9.60
N LEU A 181 -0.77 4.36 -8.45
CA LEU A 181 -2.00 4.07 -7.72
C LEU A 181 -3.25 4.42 -8.55
N GLN A 182 -3.29 5.62 -9.15
CA GLN A 182 -4.42 6.04 -9.99
C GLN A 182 -4.61 5.14 -11.22
N TYR A 183 -3.49 4.72 -11.84
CA TYR A 183 -3.54 3.77 -12.95
C TYR A 183 -4.09 2.42 -12.49
N THR A 184 -3.51 1.81 -11.45
CA THR A 184 -3.89 0.46 -11.00
C THR A 184 -5.34 0.38 -10.50
N ILE A 185 -5.83 1.40 -9.79
CA ILE A 185 -7.25 1.49 -9.40
C ILE A 185 -8.17 1.48 -10.62
N SER A 186 -7.81 2.21 -11.69
CA SER A 186 -8.62 2.30 -12.91
C SER A 186 -8.77 0.97 -13.65
N PHE A 187 -7.85 0.03 -13.43
CA PHE A 187 -7.82 -1.31 -14.03
C PHE A 187 -8.11 -2.43 -13.00
N SER A 188 -8.66 -2.10 -11.82
CA SER A 188 -9.13 -3.10 -10.85
C SER A 188 -10.17 -4.03 -11.49
N PRO A 189 -10.07 -5.38 -11.35
CA PRO A 189 -9.27 -6.14 -10.38
C PRO A 189 -7.97 -6.79 -10.92
N TYR A 190 -7.44 -6.41 -12.09
CA TYR A 190 -6.32 -7.15 -12.71
C TYR A 190 -4.98 -7.02 -11.96
N HIS A 191 -4.76 -5.90 -11.27
CA HIS A 191 -3.49 -5.58 -10.58
C HIS A 191 -3.70 -5.27 -9.09
N GLN A 192 -4.48 -6.09 -8.38
CA GLN A 192 -4.78 -5.87 -6.97
C GLN A 192 -3.52 -5.85 -6.10
N GLU A 193 -2.56 -6.73 -6.33
CA GLU A 193 -1.33 -6.80 -5.54
C GLU A 193 -0.55 -5.47 -5.50
N VAL A 194 -0.36 -4.84 -6.68
CA VAL A 194 0.32 -3.54 -6.77
C VAL A 194 -0.52 -2.44 -6.17
N THR A 195 -1.84 -2.49 -6.37
CA THR A 195 -2.78 -1.53 -5.81
C THR A 195 -2.66 -1.55 -4.29
N ASP A 196 -2.84 -2.70 -3.66
CA ASP A 196 -2.78 -2.89 -2.22
C ASP A 196 -1.41 -2.48 -1.67
N ALA A 197 -0.32 -2.84 -2.35
CA ALA A 197 1.01 -2.46 -1.92
C ALA A 197 1.24 -0.93 -1.99
N CYS A 198 0.74 -0.26 -3.04
CA CYS A 198 0.80 1.20 -3.14
C CYS A 198 -0.07 1.88 -2.08
N GLN A 199 -1.25 1.32 -1.77
CA GLN A 199 -2.14 1.80 -0.73
C GLN A 199 -1.50 1.66 0.66
N HIS A 200 -1.00 0.48 1.02
CA HIS A 200 -0.30 0.25 2.28
C HIS A 200 0.91 1.17 2.42
N PHE A 201 1.70 1.34 1.36
CA PHE A 201 2.84 2.27 1.40
C PHE A 201 2.38 3.71 1.65
N MET A 202 1.34 4.17 0.95
CA MET A 202 0.77 5.51 1.13
C MET A 202 0.19 5.72 2.54
N LYS A 203 -0.44 4.68 3.11
CA LYS A 203 -1.01 4.73 4.46
C LYS A 203 0.05 4.82 5.55
N TRP A 204 1.13 4.05 5.42
CA TRP A 204 2.13 3.91 6.47
C TRP A 204 3.28 4.92 6.37
N ASN A 205 3.50 5.49 5.19
CA ASN A 205 4.63 6.39 4.91
C ASN A 205 4.16 7.68 4.26
N LEU A 206 3.08 8.26 4.78
CA LEU A 206 2.48 9.46 4.20
C LEU A 206 3.43 10.65 4.23
N ASP A 207 4.32 10.71 5.22
CA ASP A 207 5.39 11.71 5.33
C ASP A 207 6.29 11.73 4.07
N ILE A 208 6.80 10.57 3.65
CA ILE A 208 7.61 10.42 2.44
C ILE A 208 6.80 10.80 1.20
N VAL A 209 5.53 10.42 1.16
CA VAL A 209 4.65 10.69 0.00
C VAL A 209 4.27 12.17 -0.08
N ALA A 210 3.99 12.84 1.03
CA ALA A 210 3.56 14.24 1.08
C ALA A 210 4.67 15.23 0.67
N ASP A 211 5.93 14.83 0.85
CA ASP A 211 7.10 15.56 0.37
C ASP A 211 7.32 15.39 -1.14
N SER A 212 6.78 14.33 -1.74
CA SER A 212 6.87 14.10 -3.18
C SER A 212 6.10 15.15 -3.99
N LYS A 213 6.50 15.36 -5.24
CA LYS A 213 5.86 16.32 -6.15
C LYS A 213 4.47 15.87 -6.58
N ASP A 214 4.26 14.56 -6.65
CA ASP A 214 3.05 13.91 -7.15
C ASP A 214 1.88 13.93 -6.17
N PHE A 215 2.14 14.12 -4.87
CA PHE A 215 1.07 14.14 -3.86
C PHE A 215 -0.02 15.15 -4.20
N VAL A 216 0.39 16.25 -4.80
CA VAL A 216 -0.46 17.36 -5.20
C VAL A 216 -1.43 16.99 -6.34
N ASP A 217 -1.04 16.04 -7.19
CA ASP A 217 -1.84 15.55 -8.32
C ASP A 217 -2.83 14.44 -7.90
N LEU A 218 -2.88 14.08 -6.61
CA LEU A 218 -3.80 13.08 -6.06
C LEU A 218 -5.27 13.46 -6.33
N ASP A 219 -6.06 12.51 -6.85
CA ASP A 219 -7.50 12.68 -7.06
C ASP A 219 -8.23 12.90 -5.73
N VAL A 220 -9.27 13.74 -5.76
CA VAL A 220 -10.05 14.13 -4.59
C VAL A 220 -10.66 12.91 -3.90
N ASN A 221 -11.18 11.95 -4.67
CA ASN A 221 -11.84 10.78 -4.10
C ASN A 221 -10.81 9.88 -3.40
N ILE A 222 -9.60 9.77 -3.97
CA ILE A 222 -8.52 8.98 -3.37
C ILE A 222 -8.08 9.61 -2.06
N LEU A 223 -7.95 10.93 -2.03
CA LEU A 223 -7.62 11.66 -0.81
C LEU A 223 -8.70 11.49 0.27
N ILE A 224 -9.99 11.58 -0.09
CA ILE A 224 -11.09 11.38 0.86
C ILE A 224 -11.03 9.99 1.49
N VAL A 225 -10.88 8.94 0.68
CA VAL A 225 -10.80 7.56 1.17
C VAL A 225 -9.58 7.37 2.07
N LEU A 226 -8.44 8.00 1.74
CA LEU A 226 -7.23 8.01 2.57
C LEU A 226 -7.45 8.70 3.92
N LEU A 227 -8.09 9.86 3.93
CA LEU A 227 -8.36 10.61 5.17
C LEU A 227 -9.32 9.87 6.10
N GLN A 228 -10.20 9.03 5.58
CA GLN A 228 -11.13 8.21 6.38
C GLN A 228 -10.45 7.04 7.11
N GLN A 229 -9.24 6.63 6.70
CA GLN A 229 -8.57 5.45 7.24
C GLN A 229 -8.11 5.59 8.70
N ASN A 230 -8.30 4.54 9.50
CA ASN A 230 -7.86 4.46 10.90
C ASN A 230 -6.43 3.91 11.07
N ASP A 231 -5.90 3.23 10.07
CA ASP A 231 -4.57 2.59 10.05
C ASP A 231 -3.47 3.51 9.48
N LEU A 232 -3.80 4.78 9.23
CA LEU A 232 -2.87 5.79 8.74
C LEU A 232 -1.81 6.09 9.82
N VAL A 233 -0.53 6.06 9.42
CA VAL A 233 0.60 6.33 10.31
C VAL A 233 1.07 7.77 10.12
N LEU A 234 1.10 8.53 11.22
CA LEU A 234 1.41 9.97 11.22
C LEU A 234 2.15 10.34 12.50
N LYS A 235 2.77 11.52 12.58
CA LYS A 235 3.26 12.01 13.89
C LYS A 235 2.13 12.61 14.70
N SER A 236 1.35 13.52 14.11
CA SER A 236 0.13 14.08 14.71
C SER A 236 -0.94 14.36 13.66
N GLU A 237 -2.20 14.51 14.10
CA GLU A 237 -3.29 14.90 13.19
C GLU A 237 -3.06 16.31 12.61
N PHE A 238 -2.34 17.18 13.32
CA PHE A 238 -1.97 18.51 12.85
C PHE A 238 -1.03 18.48 11.63
N GLU A 239 -0.11 17.50 11.58
CA GLU A 239 0.73 17.30 10.38
C GLU A 239 -0.12 16.88 9.17
N LEU A 240 -1.09 15.98 9.37
CA LEU A 240 -2.02 15.59 8.31
C LEU A 240 -2.80 16.79 7.77
N PHE A 241 -3.27 17.67 8.66
CA PHE A 241 -3.89 18.93 8.25
C PHE A 241 -2.94 19.80 7.42
N THR A 242 -1.67 19.87 7.80
CA THR A 242 -0.66 20.66 7.07
C THR A 242 -0.44 20.10 5.65
N TYR A 243 -0.42 18.77 5.49
CA TYR A 243 -0.36 18.13 4.16
C TYR A 243 -1.61 18.42 3.33
N LEU A 244 -2.79 18.36 3.95
CA LEU A 244 -4.05 18.71 3.29
C LEU A 244 -4.09 20.19 2.88
N GLU A 245 -3.61 21.10 3.73
CA GLU A 245 -3.51 22.53 3.43
C GLU A 245 -2.65 22.77 2.18
N LYS A 246 -1.48 22.12 2.09
CA LYS A 246 -0.60 22.19 0.91
C LYS A 246 -1.31 21.73 -0.36
N TRP A 247 -2.04 20.61 -0.29
CA TRP A 247 -2.79 20.08 -1.42
C TRP A 247 -3.96 21.00 -1.83
N LEU A 248 -4.74 21.50 -0.87
CA LEU A 248 -5.87 22.40 -1.10
C LEU A 248 -5.41 23.73 -1.72
N MET A 249 -4.30 24.29 -1.25
CA MET A 249 -3.75 25.53 -1.81
C MET A 249 -3.35 25.38 -3.27
N TYR A 250 -2.76 24.24 -3.64
CA TYR A 250 -2.45 23.99 -5.04
C TYR A 250 -3.70 23.73 -5.90
N ARG A 251 -4.66 22.95 -5.39
CA ARG A 251 -5.93 22.74 -6.10
C ARG A 251 -6.67 24.05 -6.34
N LYS A 252 -6.68 24.94 -5.36
CA LYS A 252 -7.19 26.30 -5.52
C LYS A 252 -6.47 27.04 -6.65
N GLN A 253 -5.14 27.04 -6.68
CA GLN A 253 -4.37 27.66 -7.76
C GLN A 253 -4.70 27.07 -9.14
N GLN A 254 -4.92 25.75 -9.25
CA GLN A 254 -5.32 25.13 -10.51
C GLN A 254 -6.71 25.57 -10.96
N ILE A 255 -7.68 25.61 -10.04
CA ILE A 255 -9.04 26.07 -10.35
C ILE A 255 -9.00 27.55 -10.80
N ASP A 256 -8.19 28.38 -10.13
CA ASP A 256 -7.99 29.79 -10.51
C ASP A 256 -7.40 29.93 -11.94
N LEU A 257 -6.51 29.01 -12.35
CA LEU A 257 -5.87 29.00 -13.69
C LEU A 257 -6.75 28.41 -14.80
N GLU A 258 -7.68 27.51 -14.44
CA GLU A 258 -8.63 26.89 -15.38
C GLU A 258 -9.88 27.75 -15.60
N ALA A 259 -10.00 28.87 -14.88
CA ALA A 259 -11.16 29.75 -14.90
C ALA A 259 -11.39 30.42 -16.28
N SER A 260 -12.21 29.77 -17.09
CA SER A 260 -13.13 30.43 -18.03
C SER A 260 -14.51 30.69 -17.39
N ALA A 261 -14.64 30.53 -16.06
CA ALA A 261 -15.87 30.62 -15.27
C ALA A 261 -15.92 31.91 -14.43
N SER A 262 -17.09 32.22 -13.86
CA SER A 262 -17.28 33.40 -13.01
C SER A 262 -16.52 33.26 -11.67
N PRO A 263 -16.06 34.37 -11.04
CA PRO A 263 -15.35 34.32 -9.76
C PRO A 263 -16.17 33.70 -8.61
N GLU A 264 -17.50 33.79 -8.69
CA GLU A 264 -18.42 33.22 -7.68
C GLU A 264 -18.47 31.69 -7.77
N ASP A 265 -18.49 31.13 -8.98
CA ASP A 265 -18.49 29.67 -9.19
C ASP A 265 -17.20 29.04 -8.68
N VAL A 266 -16.06 29.70 -8.89
CA VAL A 266 -14.74 29.23 -8.41
C VAL A 266 -14.70 29.21 -6.89
N ALA A 267 -15.18 30.27 -6.23
CA ALA A 267 -15.26 30.32 -4.78
C ALA A 267 -16.14 29.19 -4.22
N HIS A 268 -17.28 28.93 -4.86
CA HIS A 268 -18.18 27.86 -4.44
C HIS A 268 -17.57 26.46 -4.61
N GLN A 269 -16.87 26.21 -5.73
CA GLN A 269 -16.18 24.94 -5.97
C GLN A 269 -15.07 24.68 -4.94
N VAL A 270 -14.27 25.70 -4.63
CA VAL A 270 -13.21 25.59 -3.61
C VAL A 270 -13.81 25.34 -2.23
N GLN A 271 -14.95 25.98 -1.91
CA GLN A 271 -15.64 25.76 -0.64
C GLN A 271 -16.16 24.32 -0.51
N GLN A 272 -16.83 23.79 -1.55
CA GLN A 272 -17.32 22.41 -1.55
C GLN A 272 -16.17 21.40 -1.41
N LEU A 273 -15.05 21.62 -2.11
CA LEU A 273 -13.86 20.78 -2.02
C LEU A 273 -13.28 20.78 -0.59
N LEU A 274 -13.23 21.96 0.03
CA LEU A 274 -12.76 22.13 1.39
C LEU A 274 -13.65 21.39 2.38
N GLU A 275 -14.97 21.57 2.30
CA GLU A 275 -15.93 20.91 3.19
C GLU A 275 -15.88 19.37 3.06
N ALA A 276 -15.76 18.87 1.82
CA ALA A 276 -15.67 17.43 1.56
C ALA A 276 -14.38 16.77 2.06
N THR A 277 -13.26 17.49 2.12
CA THR A 277 -11.96 16.94 2.52
C THR A 277 -11.65 17.18 4.00
N VAL A 278 -11.84 18.41 4.48
CA VAL A 278 -11.49 18.82 5.85
C VAL A 278 -12.39 18.15 6.90
N SER A 279 -13.62 17.80 6.55
CA SER A 279 -14.54 17.06 7.44
C SER A 279 -14.01 15.67 7.85
N HIS A 280 -12.99 15.14 7.18
CA HIS A 280 -12.34 13.88 7.52
C HIS A 280 -11.08 14.02 8.38
N ILE A 281 -10.66 15.25 8.70
CA ILE A 281 -9.61 15.54 9.68
C ILE A 281 -10.19 15.46 11.09
N ARG A 282 -9.47 14.80 12.01
CA ARG A 282 -9.95 14.51 13.37
C ARG A 282 -9.56 15.60 14.36
N PHE A 283 -10.30 16.71 14.37
CA PHE A 283 -9.97 17.87 15.22
C PHE A 283 -9.94 17.53 16.72
N ALA A 284 -10.71 16.53 17.17
CA ALA A 284 -10.68 16.04 18.55
C ALA A 284 -9.37 15.34 18.94
N MET A 285 -8.52 14.97 17.96
CA MET A 285 -7.22 14.32 18.18
C MET A 285 -6.05 15.32 18.12
N MET A 286 -6.33 16.62 17.97
CA MET A 286 -5.34 17.69 18.04
C MET A 286 -5.35 18.33 19.43
N THR A 287 -4.18 18.72 19.93
CA THR A 287 -4.10 19.44 21.21
C THR A 287 -4.82 20.80 21.13
N PRO A 288 -5.34 21.35 22.26
CA PRO A 288 -5.92 22.69 22.29
C PRO A 288 -4.97 23.78 21.77
N HIS A 289 -3.66 23.60 21.97
CA HIS A 289 -2.67 24.52 21.40
C HIS A 289 -2.62 24.41 19.87
N GLU A 290 -2.58 23.20 19.30
CA GLU A 290 -2.64 23.00 17.86
C GLU A 290 -3.93 23.57 17.27
N LEU A 291 -5.07 23.34 17.92
CA LEU A 291 -6.38 23.90 17.52
C LEU A 291 -6.36 25.44 17.50
N ALA A 292 -5.77 26.09 18.50
CA ALA A 292 -5.61 27.54 18.51
C ALA A 292 -4.71 28.03 17.37
N ASN A 293 -3.65 27.29 17.05
CA ASN A 293 -2.73 27.61 15.95
C ASN A 293 -3.42 27.50 14.58
N LEU A 294 -4.43 26.64 14.42
CA LEU A 294 -5.19 26.53 13.17
C LEU A 294 -5.91 27.83 12.80
N LEU A 295 -6.41 28.58 13.78
CA LEU A 295 -7.11 29.85 13.54
C LEU A 295 -6.23 30.91 12.86
N LEU A 296 -4.91 30.76 12.95
CA LEU A 296 -3.93 31.66 12.33
C LEU A 296 -3.62 31.29 10.87
N ARG A 297 -4.10 30.14 10.39
CA ARG A 297 -3.75 29.62 9.06
C ARG A 297 -4.52 30.33 7.95
N PRO A 298 -3.88 30.67 6.80
CA PRO A 298 -4.55 31.34 5.69
C PRO A 298 -5.78 30.61 5.13
N ILE A 299 -5.76 29.27 5.12
CA ILE A 299 -6.88 28.45 4.63
C ILE A 299 -8.18 28.71 5.40
N VAL A 300 -8.09 29.05 6.70
CA VAL A 300 -9.24 29.30 7.56
C VAL A 300 -10.01 30.55 7.14
N SER A 301 -9.33 31.53 6.52
CA SER A 301 -9.99 32.73 6.02
C SER A 301 -10.99 32.48 4.89
N ILE A 302 -10.90 31.34 4.19
CA ILE A 302 -11.79 30.98 3.08
C ILE A 302 -13.19 30.63 3.60
N ASN A 303 -13.28 29.85 4.68
CA ASN A 303 -14.56 29.49 5.31
C ASN A 303 -14.42 29.46 6.84
N LYS A 304 -14.38 30.65 7.44
CA LYS A 304 -14.14 30.81 8.89
C LYS A 304 -15.20 30.11 9.74
N ALA A 305 -16.48 30.22 9.36
CA ALA A 305 -17.58 29.64 10.12
C ALA A 305 -17.42 28.11 10.24
N PHE A 306 -17.16 27.44 9.12
CA PHE A 306 -16.96 25.99 9.08
C PHE A 306 -15.79 25.51 9.94
N PHE A 307 -14.63 26.19 9.89
CA PHE A 307 -13.48 25.83 10.72
C PHE A 307 -13.73 26.08 12.21
N VAL A 308 -14.41 27.18 12.56
CA VAL A 308 -14.74 27.50 13.96
C VAL A 308 -15.66 26.42 14.54
N ASP A 309 -16.63 25.93 13.77
CA ASP A 309 -17.50 24.84 14.20
C ASP A 309 -16.71 23.55 14.46
N LEU A 310 -15.81 23.16 13.55
CA LEU A 310 -14.96 21.98 13.71
C LEU A 310 -13.97 22.10 14.88
N ILE A 311 -13.38 23.28 15.08
CA ILE A 311 -12.49 23.55 16.23
C ILE A 311 -13.29 23.51 17.53
N ALA A 312 -14.52 24.02 17.54
CA ALA A 312 -15.39 23.94 18.71
C ALA A 312 -15.71 22.49 19.09
N ILE A 313 -15.87 21.59 18.12
CA ILE A 313 -16.02 20.15 18.38
C ILE A 313 -14.79 19.59 19.12
N GLY A 314 -13.58 19.91 18.65
CA GLY A 314 -12.34 19.51 19.31
C GLY A 314 -12.24 20.07 20.74
N MET A 315 -12.49 21.37 20.91
CA MET A 315 -12.45 22.02 22.23
C MET A 315 -13.51 21.46 23.21
N SER A 316 -14.69 21.09 22.72
CA SER A 316 -15.72 20.41 23.52
C SER A 316 -15.27 19.03 23.99
N TYR A 317 -14.49 18.30 23.18
CA TYR A 317 -13.88 17.03 23.58
C TYR A 317 -12.82 17.21 24.67
N HIS A 318 -11.93 18.19 24.53
CA HIS A 318 -10.89 18.48 25.53
C HIS A 318 -11.43 19.11 26.83
N SER A 319 -12.62 19.72 26.80
CA SER A 319 -13.29 20.28 27.98
C SER A 319 -14.24 19.32 28.69
N GLY A 320 -14.42 18.09 28.19
CA GLY A 320 -15.27 17.07 28.82
C GLY A 320 -16.78 17.27 28.63
N GLN A 321 -17.21 17.95 27.57
CA GLN A 321 -18.64 18.15 27.26
C GLN A 321 -19.26 16.89 26.62
N GLU A 322 -19.54 15.87 27.43
CA GLU A 322 -19.99 14.55 26.95
C GLU A 322 -21.28 14.57 26.12
N GLU A 323 -22.26 15.41 26.48
CA GLU A 323 -23.53 15.51 25.74
C GLU A 323 -23.32 15.96 24.29
N ARG A 324 -22.53 17.03 24.11
CA ARG A 324 -22.22 17.56 22.77
C ARG A 324 -21.42 16.57 21.94
N VAL A 325 -20.47 15.85 22.55
CA VAL A 325 -19.72 14.77 21.89
C VAL A 325 -20.66 13.64 21.45
N ALA A 326 -21.64 13.28 22.28
CA ALA A 326 -22.62 12.24 21.96
C ALA A 326 -23.54 12.66 20.80
N GLU A 327 -23.97 13.92 20.74
CA GLU A 327 -24.74 14.46 19.61
C GLU A 327 -23.95 14.39 18.30
N ILE A 328 -22.69 14.85 18.32
CA ILE A 328 -21.82 14.83 17.13
C ILE A 328 -21.57 13.39 16.67
N ARG A 329 -21.43 12.44 17.58
CA ARG A 329 -21.25 11.03 17.23
C ARG A 329 -22.44 10.44 16.45
N GLN A 330 -23.65 10.94 16.66
CA GLN A 330 -24.84 10.50 15.93
C GLN A 330 -24.88 11.02 14.49
N THR A 331 -24.06 12.01 14.15
CA THR A 331 -23.94 12.53 12.78
C THR A 331 -23.13 11.58 11.88
N ASP A 332 -23.38 11.65 10.58
CA ASP A 332 -22.66 10.88 9.58
C ASP A 332 -21.15 11.22 9.61
N GLY A 333 -20.31 10.20 9.89
CA GLY A 333 -18.86 10.37 10.00
C GLY A 333 -18.36 10.91 11.36
N GLY A 334 -19.27 11.29 12.27
CA GLY A 334 -18.91 11.78 13.61
C GLY A 334 -18.16 10.76 14.47
N GLN A 335 -18.39 9.46 14.25
CA GLN A 335 -17.66 8.40 14.96
C GLN A 335 -16.15 8.37 14.62
N LEU A 336 -15.79 8.72 13.38
CA LEU A 336 -14.40 8.71 12.93
C LEU A 336 -13.61 9.87 13.56
N GLN A 337 -14.27 10.99 13.89
CA GLN A 337 -13.66 12.17 14.52
C GLN A 337 -13.02 11.84 15.88
N PHE A 338 -13.61 10.91 16.63
CA PHE A 338 -13.13 10.52 17.97
C PHE A 338 -12.27 9.25 17.96
N THR A 339 -11.97 8.70 16.78
CA THR A 339 -11.16 7.49 16.65
C THR A 339 -9.69 7.87 16.46
N PRO A 340 -8.75 7.39 17.28
CA PRO A 340 -7.33 7.68 17.05
C PRO A 340 -6.80 6.92 15.81
N ARG A 341 -5.84 7.53 15.12
CA ARG A 341 -4.99 6.87 14.10
C ARG A 341 -3.73 6.28 14.77
N LEU A 342 -2.77 5.83 13.97
CA LEU A 342 -1.46 5.38 14.47
C LEU A 342 -0.50 6.57 14.58
N TYR A 343 -0.52 7.25 15.73
CA TYR A 343 0.37 8.38 16.00
C TYR A 343 1.74 7.90 16.50
N THR A 344 2.80 8.29 15.79
CA THR A 344 4.20 7.91 16.03
C THR A 344 4.92 8.81 17.06
N THR A 345 4.21 9.75 17.66
CA THR A 345 4.75 10.60 18.73
C THR A 345 5.09 9.77 19.97
N ASP A 346 6.19 10.08 20.65
CA ASP A 346 6.70 9.37 21.84
C ASP A 346 5.72 9.31 23.02
N VAL A 347 4.69 10.16 23.02
CA VAL A 347 3.59 10.14 24.00
C VAL A 347 2.78 8.83 23.92
N TRP A 348 2.67 8.27 22.72
CA TRP A 348 1.80 7.12 22.44
C TRP A 348 2.58 5.86 22.14
N GLY A 349 3.92 5.91 22.05
CA GLY A 349 4.68 4.75 21.64
C GLY A 349 6.14 4.78 21.99
N LEU A 350 6.79 3.64 21.79
CA LEU A 350 8.22 3.44 22.01
C LEU A 350 8.84 2.82 20.77
N SER A 351 9.96 3.38 20.32
CA SER A 351 10.81 2.79 19.29
C SER A 351 11.90 1.94 19.93
N MET A 352 12.04 0.71 19.47
CA MET A 352 13.06 -0.24 19.87
C MET A 352 13.89 -0.62 18.65
N SER A 353 15.22 -0.53 18.78
CA SER A 353 16.14 -0.93 17.72
C SER A 353 17.16 -1.92 18.25
N ILE A 354 17.44 -2.95 17.45
CA ILE A 354 18.44 -3.97 17.72
C ILE A 354 19.53 -3.81 16.68
N THR A 355 20.68 -3.28 17.09
CA THR A 355 21.87 -3.17 16.23
C THR A 355 22.64 -4.49 16.24
N LYS A 356 23.40 -4.79 15.18
CA LYS A 356 24.19 -6.02 15.05
C LYS A 356 23.35 -7.29 15.29
N PHE A 357 22.21 -7.39 14.61
CA PHE A 357 21.23 -8.48 14.75
C PHE A 357 21.83 -9.88 14.58
N GLU A 358 22.91 -10.02 13.79
CA GLU A 358 23.67 -11.27 13.64
C GLU A 358 24.28 -11.78 14.95
N LYS A 359 24.67 -10.87 15.85
CA LYS A 359 25.30 -11.20 17.14
C LYS A 359 24.29 -11.32 18.27
N PHE A 360 23.02 -11.05 18.01
CA PHE A 360 21.96 -11.13 19.02
C PHE A 360 21.74 -12.59 19.40
N GLU A 361 21.81 -12.90 20.69
CA GLU A 361 21.66 -14.27 21.18
C GLU A 361 20.25 -14.82 20.93
N ASP A 362 20.15 -16.11 20.60
CA ASP A 362 18.87 -16.77 20.41
C ASP A 362 18.05 -16.75 21.71
N PHE A 363 16.73 -16.57 21.57
CA PHE A 363 15.75 -16.58 22.67
C PHE A 363 15.88 -15.47 23.72
N GLN A 364 16.75 -14.47 23.52
CA GLN A 364 16.78 -13.28 24.37
C GLN A 364 15.66 -12.28 24.00
N ASN A 365 15.16 -11.54 25.01
CA ASN A 365 14.23 -10.44 24.81
C ASN A 365 14.93 -9.08 24.87
N VAL A 366 14.37 -8.12 24.15
CA VAL A 366 14.63 -6.70 24.31
C VAL A 366 13.46 -6.10 25.07
N ALA A 367 13.72 -5.58 26.26
CA ALA A 367 12.72 -4.96 27.11
C ALA A 367 12.69 -3.44 26.91
N GLY A 368 11.48 -2.88 26.83
CA GLY A 368 11.22 -1.44 26.77
C GLY A 368 10.17 -1.03 27.79
N LEU A 369 10.28 0.19 28.31
CA LEU A 369 9.31 0.77 29.24
C LEU A 369 8.93 2.18 28.78
N PHE A 370 7.64 2.48 28.71
CA PHE A 370 7.17 3.84 28.44
C PHE A 370 5.84 4.12 29.13
N PHE A 371 5.47 5.40 29.18
CA PHE A 371 4.25 5.89 29.80
C PHE A 371 3.37 6.55 28.74
N SER A 372 2.10 6.19 28.69
CA SER A 372 1.11 6.86 27.84
C SER A 372 0.02 7.49 28.71
N LYS A 373 -0.73 8.45 28.14
CA LYS A 373 -1.96 8.93 28.79
C LYS A 373 -3.02 7.83 28.78
N SER A 374 -3.89 7.78 29.79
CA SER A 374 -5.02 6.84 29.86
C SER A 374 -6.19 7.23 28.94
N ASN A 375 -6.27 8.51 28.58
CA ASN A 375 -7.29 9.07 27.71
C ASN A 375 -6.66 10.02 26.68
N LEU A 376 -7.35 10.21 25.56
CA LEU A 376 -6.91 11.12 24.49
C LEU A 376 -7.27 12.58 24.79
N SER A 377 -8.35 12.82 25.55
CA SER A 377 -8.74 14.16 25.96
C SER A 377 -7.83 14.71 27.05
N GLU A 378 -7.57 16.02 27.00
CA GLU A 378 -6.81 16.74 28.04
C GLU A 378 -7.65 17.05 29.28
N PHE A 379 -8.93 16.66 29.31
CA PHE A 379 -9.79 16.86 30.48
C PHE A 379 -9.31 16.07 31.72
N GLN A 380 -8.68 14.92 31.51
CA GLN A 380 -8.28 13.98 32.57
C GLN A 380 -6.75 13.83 32.64
N GLU A 381 -6.02 14.95 32.81
CA GLU A 381 -4.55 15.01 32.71
C GLU A 381 -3.78 14.07 33.67
N ASP A 382 -4.40 13.60 34.76
CA ASP A 382 -3.65 13.00 35.88
C ASP A 382 -3.45 11.47 35.82
N GLN A 383 -3.94 10.77 34.79
CA GLN A 383 -3.82 9.31 34.72
C GLN A 383 -2.88 8.86 33.59
N THR A 384 -1.71 8.36 33.98
CA THR A 384 -0.75 7.74 33.07
C THR A 384 -0.76 6.23 33.24
N VAL A 385 -0.63 5.50 32.13
CA VAL A 385 -0.54 4.04 32.11
C VAL A 385 0.89 3.66 31.81
N THR A 386 1.45 2.76 32.63
CA THR A 386 2.81 2.25 32.45
C THR A 386 2.78 0.97 31.62
N TRP A 387 3.57 0.94 30.55
CA TRP A 387 3.68 -0.18 29.63
C TRP A 387 5.07 -0.78 29.64
N GLU A 388 5.15 -2.09 29.81
CA GLU A 388 6.37 -2.88 29.63
C GLU A 388 6.22 -3.71 28.34
N LEU A 389 7.21 -3.61 27.47
CA LEU A 389 7.29 -4.29 26.19
C LEU A 389 8.43 -5.29 26.24
N ASP A 390 8.17 -6.57 25.99
CA ASP A 390 9.21 -7.58 25.76
C ASP A 390 9.15 -8.05 24.31
N PHE A 391 10.18 -7.72 23.53
CA PHE A 391 10.29 -8.13 22.15
C PHE A 391 11.27 -9.31 22.00
N PHE A 392 10.79 -10.41 21.41
CA PHE A 392 11.53 -11.65 21.19
C PHE A 392 11.81 -11.83 19.68
N PRO A 393 12.95 -11.34 19.17
CA PRO A 393 13.28 -11.40 17.75
C PRO A 393 13.70 -12.79 17.24
N ARG A 394 14.27 -13.64 18.12
CA ARG A 394 14.83 -14.95 17.76
C ARG A 394 14.11 -16.11 18.47
N GLY A 395 12.78 -16.05 18.51
CA GLY A 395 11.96 -17.11 19.11
C GLY A 395 11.92 -17.05 20.63
N ILE A 396 11.18 -17.99 21.22
CA ILE A 396 11.02 -18.12 22.68
C ILE A 396 11.35 -19.54 23.10
N ARG A 397 12.12 -19.66 24.18
CA ARG A 397 12.44 -20.94 24.82
C ARG A 397 11.74 -21.04 26.17
N PHE A 398 10.89 -22.04 26.33
CA PHE A 398 10.30 -22.42 27.60
C PHE A 398 11.12 -23.55 28.21
N ASN A 399 11.80 -23.26 29.32
CA ASN A 399 12.58 -24.25 30.06
C ASN A 399 11.67 -25.32 30.67
N ARG A 400 12.23 -26.52 30.89
CA ARG A 400 11.53 -27.61 31.59
C ARG A 400 11.05 -27.13 32.97
N ALA A 401 9.81 -27.43 33.31
CA ALA A 401 9.20 -27.03 34.57
C ALA A 401 8.43 -28.19 35.19
N LYS A 402 8.30 -28.20 36.53
CA LYS A 402 7.46 -29.16 37.25
C LYS A 402 6.18 -28.51 37.70
N LEU A 403 5.04 -29.11 37.38
CA LEU A 403 3.73 -28.66 37.82
C LEU A 403 3.54 -29.04 39.29
N ILE A 404 3.38 -28.05 40.17
CA ILE A 404 3.18 -28.26 41.61
C ILE A 404 1.67 -28.28 41.89
N TYR A 405 1.14 -29.41 42.37
CA TYR A 405 -0.25 -29.53 42.79
C TYR A 405 -0.41 -29.03 44.23
N VAL A 406 -1.13 -27.93 44.42
CA VAL A 406 -1.34 -27.32 45.75
C VAL A 406 -2.39 -28.08 46.60
N TYR A 407 -3.30 -28.84 45.97
CA TYR A 407 -4.42 -29.51 46.66
C TYR A 407 -4.34 -31.04 46.69
N ASN A 408 -3.30 -31.65 46.13
CA ASN A 408 -3.16 -33.10 46.12
C ASN A 408 -1.74 -33.52 46.49
N ILE A 409 -1.55 -33.82 47.79
CA ILE A 409 -0.26 -34.18 48.40
C ILE A 409 0.32 -35.49 47.79
N ASN A 410 -0.52 -36.29 47.11
CA ASN A 410 -0.13 -37.56 46.50
C ASN A 410 -0.01 -37.52 44.96
N ALA A 411 -0.22 -36.37 44.32
CA ALA A 411 -0.02 -36.26 42.88
C ALA A 411 1.48 -36.12 42.56
N GLN A 412 2.04 -37.09 41.83
CA GLN A 412 3.38 -36.93 41.24
C GLN A 412 3.35 -35.70 40.32
N GLY A 413 4.25 -34.75 40.57
CA GLY A 413 4.34 -33.53 39.76
C GLY A 413 4.53 -33.88 38.29
N VAL A 414 3.71 -33.29 37.42
CA VAL A 414 3.82 -33.51 35.98
C VAL A 414 5.02 -32.70 35.47
N ASP A 415 5.97 -33.37 34.84
CA ASP A 415 7.08 -32.73 34.13
C ASP A 415 6.55 -32.09 32.84
N ILE A 416 6.65 -30.77 32.75
CA ILE A 416 6.41 -30.01 31.52
C ILE A 416 7.71 -30.01 30.73
N PRO A 417 7.73 -30.60 29.52
CA PRO A 417 8.92 -30.64 28.69
C PRO A 417 9.32 -29.24 28.21
N GLU A 418 10.56 -29.14 27.77
CA GLU A 418 11.07 -27.93 27.15
C GLU A 418 10.36 -27.70 25.81
N ALA A 419 9.93 -26.47 25.56
CA ALA A 419 9.27 -26.10 24.32
C ALA A 419 9.95 -24.88 23.71
N ILE A 420 10.28 -24.96 22.41
CA ILE A 420 10.81 -23.84 21.65
C ILE A 420 9.73 -23.39 20.67
N LEU A 421 9.34 -22.12 20.76
CA LEU A 421 8.46 -21.48 19.81
C LEU A 421 9.28 -20.64 18.83
N LYS A 422 9.30 -21.08 17.57
CA LYS A 422 9.91 -20.37 16.44
C LYS A 422 8.98 -19.26 15.94
N THR A 423 8.75 -18.26 16.78
CA THR A 423 7.88 -17.12 16.46
C THR A 423 8.49 -15.82 16.95
N ILE A 424 8.32 -14.76 16.17
CA ILE A 424 8.73 -13.42 16.55
C ILE A 424 7.58 -12.80 17.31
N ARG A 425 7.76 -12.67 18.63
CA ARG A 425 6.70 -12.24 19.56
C ARG A 425 7.01 -10.87 20.13
N LEU A 426 5.98 -10.03 20.23
CA LEU A 426 5.95 -8.90 21.16
C LEU A 426 4.96 -9.21 22.28
N ARG A 427 5.43 -9.08 23.52
CA ARG A 427 4.58 -9.10 24.70
C ARG A 427 4.41 -7.67 25.21
N VAL A 428 3.17 -7.26 25.38
CA VAL A 428 2.79 -5.97 25.94
C VAL A 428 2.16 -6.22 27.31
N THR A 429 2.76 -5.66 28.36
CA THR A 429 2.29 -5.80 29.74
C THR A 429 1.89 -4.44 30.28
N CYS A 430 0.65 -4.31 30.73
CA CYS A 430 0.19 -3.16 31.48
C CYS A 430 0.54 -3.32 32.96
N LYS A 431 1.37 -2.41 33.49
CA LYS A 431 1.80 -2.44 34.90
C LYS A 431 0.88 -1.66 35.84
N ASP A 432 -0.06 -0.89 35.31
CA ASP A 432 -0.92 -0.05 36.13
C ASP A 432 -1.96 -0.89 36.91
N GLU A 433 -1.95 -0.76 38.23
CA GLU A 433 -2.90 -1.43 39.13
C GLU A 433 -4.20 -0.62 39.31
N HIS A 434 -4.18 0.65 38.92
CA HIS A 434 -5.28 1.60 39.13
C HIS A 434 -6.24 1.71 37.96
N LEU A 435 -6.05 0.89 36.91
CA LEU A 435 -7.01 0.70 35.82
C LEU A 435 -8.43 0.53 36.37
N LYS A 436 -9.29 1.52 36.08
CA LYS A 436 -10.70 1.52 36.45
C LYS A 436 -11.47 0.69 35.41
N GLY A 437 -11.76 -0.56 35.76
CA GLY A 437 -12.53 -1.48 34.90
C GLY A 437 -11.72 -2.03 33.72
N GLU A 438 -12.43 -2.44 32.67
CA GLU A 438 -11.82 -2.86 31.40
C GLU A 438 -11.68 -1.64 30.49
N GLN A 439 -10.45 -1.32 30.11
CA GLN A 439 -10.15 -0.25 29.16
C GLN A 439 -9.65 -0.84 27.85
N ARG A 440 -10.08 -0.25 26.74
CA ARG A 440 -9.76 -0.69 25.40
C ARG A 440 -8.58 0.12 24.87
N PHE A 441 -7.60 -0.55 24.29
CA PHE A 441 -6.44 0.07 23.67
C PHE A 441 -6.24 -0.46 22.26
N LYS A 442 -5.83 0.42 21.35
CA LYS A 442 -5.37 0.09 20.01
C LYS A 442 -3.85 0.00 20.05
N ILE A 443 -3.32 -1.17 19.71
CA ILE A 443 -1.89 -1.47 19.64
C ILE A 443 -1.51 -1.54 18.16
N GLY A 444 -0.59 -0.69 17.73
CA GLY A 444 0.04 -0.74 16.41
C GLY A 444 1.51 -1.11 16.55
N VAL A 445 1.95 -2.16 15.88
CA VAL A 445 3.38 -2.53 15.79
C VAL A 445 3.84 -2.20 14.38
N LEU A 446 4.66 -1.16 14.26
CA LEU A 446 5.26 -0.72 13.00
C LEU A 446 6.65 -1.33 12.89
N ILE A 447 6.94 -1.96 11.76
CA ILE A 447 8.26 -2.56 11.50
C ILE A 447 8.89 -1.82 10.32
N THR A 448 10.05 -1.23 10.59
CA THR A 448 10.81 -0.50 9.58
C THR A 448 11.63 -1.48 8.75
N GLY A 449 11.64 -1.30 7.44
CA GLY A 449 12.48 -2.05 6.50
C GLY A 449 13.18 -1.13 5.51
N VAL A 450 13.98 -1.72 4.62
CA VAL A 450 14.69 -1.00 3.56
C VAL A 450 14.31 -1.56 2.20
N GLN A 451 13.90 -0.68 1.29
CA GLN A 451 13.72 -1.01 -0.12
C GLN A 451 14.44 0.05 -0.97
N ASN A 452 15.30 -0.40 -1.89
CA ASN A 452 16.11 0.47 -2.74
C ASN A 452 16.86 1.60 -1.98
N GLN A 453 17.46 1.29 -0.82
CA GLN A 453 18.15 2.23 0.08
C GLN A 453 17.25 3.25 0.79
N ILE A 454 15.93 3.10 0.71
CA ILE A 454 14.96 3.95 1.39
C ILE A 454 14.39 3.18 2.58
N THR A 455 14.63 3.70 3.78
CA THR A 455 14.01 3.22 5.02
C THR A 455 12.57 3.68 5.07
N HIS A 456 11.65 2.75 5.29
CA HIS A 456 10.22 3.03 5.38
C HIS A 456 9.54 1.95 6.23
N ILE A 457 8.34 2.24 6.71
CA ILE A 457 7.50 1.27 7.41
C ILE A 457 7.00 0.25 6.39
N ARG A 458 7.43 -0.99 6.57
CA ARG A 458 7.18 -2.09 5.62
C ARG A 458 6.02 -2.97 6.05
N THR A 459 5.82 -3.18 7.35
CA THR A 459 4.68 -3.93 7.89
C THR A 459 4.11 -3.23 9.11
N VAL A 460 2.78 -3.30 9.23
CA VAL A 460 2.04 -2.75 10.36
C VAL A 460 1.09 -3.82 10.87
N HIS A 461 1.21 -4.15 12.16
CA HIS A 461 0.27 -5.03 12.84
C HIS A 461 -0.60 -4.22 13.77
N GLU A 462 -1.89 -4.15 13.47
CA GLU A 462 -2.88 -3.53 14.35
C GLU A 462 -3.61 -4.62 15.15
N ARG A 463 -3.74 -4.39 16.46
CA ARG A 463 -4.56 -5.23 17.33
C ARG A 463 -5.24 -4.38 18.38
N VAL A 464 -6.54 -4.59 18.55
CA VAL A 464 -7.30 -3.97 19.63
C VAL A 464 -7.41 -4.95 20.78
N HIS A 465 -7.10 -4.50 22.00
CA HIS A 465 -7.12 -5.35 23.19
C HIS A 465 -7.73 -4.64 24.39
N TYR A 466 -8.33 -5.42 25.29
CA TYR A 466 -8.91 -4.95 26.53
C TYR A 466 -7.96 -5.28 27.68
N PHE A 467 -7.43 -4.24 28.32
CA PHE A 467 -6.61 -4.38 29.51
C PHE A 467 -7.48 -4.17 30.76
N SER A 468 -7.33 -5.07 31.71
CA SER A 468 -8.04 -5.05 32.99
C SER A 468 -7.10 -5.51 34.11
N ARG A 469 -7.55 -5.39 35.36
CA ARG A 469 -6.77 -5.87 36.51
C ARG A 469 -6.42 -7.36 36.43
N CYS A 470 -7.30 -8.16 35.80
CA CYS A 470 -7.13 -9.60 35.60
C CYS A 470 -6.38 -9.92 34.30
N ASN A 471 -6.59 -9.12 33.26
CA ASN A 471 -5.97 -9.32 31.95
C ASN A 471 -5.00 -8.17 31.62
N ARG A 472 -3.74 -8.34 32.06
CA ARG A 472 -2.70 -7.31 31.93
C ARG A 472 -1.71 -7.55 30.79
N VAL A 473 -1.74 -8.71 30.15
CA VAL A 473 -0.70 -9.15 29.21
C VAL A 473 -1.31 -9.50 27.86
N LEU A 474 -0.78 -8.88 26.81
CA LEU A 474 -1.08 -9.19 25.43
C LEU A 474 0.15 -9.79 24.76
N ASN A 475 0.01 -10.99 24.20
CA ASN A 475 1.03 -11.59 23.34
C ASN A 475 0.61 -11.44 21.87
N ILE A 476 1.47 -10.83 21.06
CA ILE A 476 1.34 -10.72 19.61
C ILE A 476 2.41 -11.61 18.99
N ASP A 477 1.96 -12.71 18.40
CA ASP A 477 2.79 -13.71 17.73
C ASP A 477 2.89 -13.47 16.23
N ASN A 478 3.92 -14.03 15.61
CA ASN A 478 4.14 -14.02 14.16
C ASN A 478 4.19 -12.59 13.57
N LEU A 479 4.86 -11.67 14.26
CA LEU A 479 5.07 -10.31 13.77
C LEU A 479 5.87 -10.28 12.46
N LEU A 480 6.78 -11.22 12.28
CA LEU A 480 7.51 -11.44 11.04
C LEU A 480 7.65 -12.96 10.84
N PRO A 481 7.76 -13.42 9.58
CA PRO A 481 8.12 -14.80 9.31
C PRO A 481 9.49 -15.10 9.93
N TYR A 482 9.54 -16.11 10.81
CA TYR A 482 10.76 -16.44 11.55
C TYR A 482 11.93 -16.81 10.61
N GLU A 483 11.63 -17.52 9.52
CA GLU A 483 12.60 -17.94 8.50
C GLU A 483 13.28 -16.76 7.79
N GLU A 484 12.58 -15.62 7.64
CA GLU A 484 13.12 -14.42 6.99
C GLU A 484 14.23 -13.75 7.81
N LEU A 485 14.23 -13.96 9.14
CA LEU A 485 15.25 -13.39 10.04
C LEU A 485 16.31 -14.41 10.48
N GLU A 486 16.06 -15.73 10.33
CA GLU A 486 17.09 -16.76 10.54
C GLU A 486 18.23 -16.65 9.51
N LEU A 487 17.91 -16.31 8.26
CA LEU A 487 18.89 -16.18 7.16
C LEU A 487 19.48 -14.75 7.12
N CYS A 488 20.28 -14.41 8.12
CA CYS A 488 21.08 -13.19 8.12
C CYS A 488 22.22 -13.29 7.09
N SER A 489 21.94 -12.88 5.86
CA SER A 489 22.98 -12.50 4.91
C SER A 489 22.55 -11.21 4.22
N ILE A 490 23.54 -10.42 3.80
CA ILE A 490 23.44 -9.13 3.08
C ILE A 490 22.41 -9.15 1.91
N LYS A 491 21.99 -10.33 1.43
CA LYS A 491 21.10 -10.54 0.29
C LYS A 491 19.63 -10.88 0.59
N LEU A 492 19.21 -11.19 1.83
CA LEU A 492 17.90 -11.85 2.03
C LEU A 492 16.80 -11.07 2.76
N SER A 493 17.04 -10.45 3.92
CA SER A 493 15.93 -9.89 4.72
C SER A 493 15.66 -8.40 4.42
N PRO A 494 14.49 -8.02 3.90
CA PRO A 494 14.17 -6.62 3.62
C PRO A 494 13.78 -5.80 4.86
N HIS A 495 13.67 -6.46 6.02
CA HIS A 495 13.30 -5.87 7.32
C HIS A 495 14.51 -5.39 8.14
N LEU A 496 15.74 -5.67 7.70
CA LEU A 496 16.95 -5.15 8.34
C LEU A 496 17.39 -3.85 7.67
N THR A 497 17.67 -2.86 8.51
CA THR A 497 18.06 -1.49 8.17
C THR A 497 19.52 -1.23 8.52
N GLY A 498 20.07 -0.09 8.07
CA GLY A 498 21.48 0.29 8.25
C GLY A 498 22.35 -0.01 7.03
N ASP A 499 23.54 0.61 6.99
CA ASP A 499 24.50 0.46 5.88
C ASP A 499 24.96 -1.00 5.72
N ASP A 500 25.16 -1.68 6.85
CA ASP A 500 25.50 -3.10 6.93
C ASP A 500 24.26 -4.02 6.96
N ARG A 501 23.04 -3.45 6.90
CA ARG A 501 21.75 -4.16 7.04
C ARG A 501 21.69 -5.08 8.26
N ASP A 502 22.08 -4.55 9.41
CA ASP A 502 22.21 -5.30 10.66
C ASP A 502 21.25 -4.82 11.75
N THR A 503 20.40 -3.84 11.46
CA THR A 503 19.57 -3.16 12.45
C THR A 503 18.09 -3.44 12.25
N LEU A 504 17.44 -4.12 13.20
CA LEU A 504 15.99 -4.31 13.22
C LEU A 504 15.34 -3.22 14.07
N THR A 505 14.40 -2.46 13.50
CA THR A 505 13.71 -1.36 14.20
C THR A 505 12.21 -1.61 14.21
N ILE A 506 11.62 -1.55 15.40
CA ILE A 506 10.19 -1.71 15.63
C ILE A 506 9.70 -0.55 16.48
N GLN A 507 8.58 0.05 16.09
CA GLN A 507 7.89 1.05 16.87
C GLN A 507 6.54 0.51 17.32
N VAL A 508 6.31 0.53 18.63
CA VAL A 508 5.05 0.07 19.23
C VAL A 508 4.27 1.29 19.67
N ILE A 509 3.05 1.42 19.16
CA ILE A 509 2.10 2.49 19.47
C ILE A 509 0.95 1.88 20.27
N ILE A 510 0.60 2.49 21.39
CA ILE A 510 -0.53 2.12 22.24
C ILE A 510 -1.39 3.37 22.47
N ALA A 511 -2.54 3.42 21.81
CA ALA A 511 -3.49 4.51 21.93
C ALA A 511 -4.76 4.05 22.69
N PRO A 512 -5.23 4.78 23.71
CA PRO A 512 -6.48 4.44 24.38
C PRO A 512 -7.66 4.66 23.45
N MET A 513 -8.61 3.71 23.46
CA MET A 513 -9.86 3.81 22.73
C MET A 513 -10.98 4.18 23.70
N GLY A 514 -11.38 5.45 23.70
CA GLY A 514 -12.50 5.93 24.49
C GLY A 514 -13.85 5.32 24.08
N PRO A 515 -14.93 5.62 24.83
CA PRO A 515 -16.27 5.08 24.57
C PRO A 515 -16.90 5.59 23.25
N TYR A 516 -16.35 6.66 22.68
CA TYR A 516 -16.85 7.32 21.47
C TYR A 516 -16.21 6.83 20.16
N VAL A 517 -15.27 5.88 20.25
CA VAL A 517 -14.46 5.40 19.12
C VAL A 517 -15.27 4.47 18.20
N CYS A 518 -15.02 4.53 16.90
CA CYS A 518 -15.61 3.62 15.92
C CYS A 518 -15.03 2.20 16.05
N HIS A 519 -15.86 1.18 15.83
CA HIS A 519 -15.45 -0.22 15.98
C HIS A 519 -14.87 -0.82 14.69
N GLU A 520 -15.21 -0.27 13.53
CA GLU A 520 -14.84 -0.78 12.22
C GLU A 520 -14.01 0.25 11.45
N THR A 521 -12.95 -0.22 10.79
CA THR A 521 -12.15 0.61 9.91
C THR A 521 -12.82 0.64 8.54
N PRO A 522 -13.11 1.83 7.96
CA PRO A 522 -13.69 1.89 6.63
C PRO A 522 -12.73 1.27 5.61
N ALA A 523 -13.25 0.42 4.73
CA ALA A 523 -12.45 -0.23 3.69
C ALA A 523 -11.84 0.83 2.75
N PHE A 524 -10.59 0.64 2.35
CA PHE A 524 -9.96 1.44 1.30
C PHE A 524 -10.40 0.89 -0.07
N ASP A 525 -11.69 0.96 -0.35
CA ASP A 525 -12.28 0.44 -1.60
C ASP A 525 -12.78 1.59 -2.47
N PHE A 526 -12.22 1.71 -3.66
CA PHE A 526 -12.83 2.49 -4.74
C PHE A 526 -13.88 1.63 -5.43
N LYS A 527 -15.16 1.93 -5.21
CA LYS A 527 -16.26 1.38 -6.01
C LYS A 527 -16.51 2.22 -7.26
#